data_AF-A0A2V6SBI2-F1
#
_entry.id   AF-A0A2V6SBI2-F1
#
_cell.length_a   1.000
_cell.length_b   1.000
_cell.length_c   1.000
_cell.angle_alpha   90.00
_cell.angle_beta   90.00
_cell.angle_gamma   90.00
#
_symmetry.space_group_name_H-M   'P 1'
#
loop_
_entity.id
_entity.type
_entity.pdbx_description
1 polymer ?
#
loop_
_entity_poly.entity_id
_entity_poly.type
_entity_poly.pdbx_seq_one_letter_code
_entity_poly.pdbx_strand_id
1 'polypeptide(L)'
;MACVVVGTDEFLPLARAQSAARGLPELPVVTVPHPIGGIAPGVAAAKAEPVAASVLRALTSAPSAASAAGAATGGMRGAPSDLDEFQGWLMEQGWGDGLPAIPPTAERVKRMLAGTRRAPEEIVAVLVPRLGRATIEAVAANAVMAGALPEHMPVILAAVEALADASFNLQAVQTTTHPCSPLLIVNGPIARRLGINAAGNALGQGARANAVIGRALRLTLQNIGGARPGKEDRATHGHPGKYSYCIAENEAASPWEPLSVERGFSPADSTVTVCGSEGPHNINDHGTATPEGLVATVAGTAATTGSNNIYLGGEPLIALGPEHAATVASTGWKKDDFRRAVWDAAAVPRGRFTSENLARFEAIYPEGFADRTSAAVLRISRDWRDIMVIVTGGAGKHSAFIPTFGATRSVTRKITGG
;
A
#
# COMPACT_ATOMS: atom_id res chain seq x y z
N MET A 1 -31.37 6.10 17.12
CA MET A 1 -31.44 4.81 16.38
C MET A 1 -30.47 3.86 17.04
N ALA A 2 -30.90 2.68 17.48
CA ALA A 2 -30.01 1.68 18.05
C ALA A 2 -29.17 1.05 16.93
N CYS A 3 -27.86 0.88 17.14
CA CYS A 3 -26.92 0.34 16.17
C CYS A 3 -25.92 -0.58 16.88
N VAL A 4 -25.51 -1.66 16.20
CA VAL A 4 -24.52 -2.63 16.69
C VAL A 4 -23.61 -3.01 15.52
N VAL A 5 -22.31 -3.11 15.78
CA VAL A 5 -21.35 -3.65 14.83
C VAL A 5 -21.23 -5.15 15.06
N VAL A 6 -21.38 -5.93 14.00
CA VAL A 6 -21.15 -7.39 14.02
C VAL A 6 -19.91 -7.68 13.21
N GLY A 7 -18.94 -8.39 13.80
CA GLY A 7 -17.70 -8.80 13.15
C GLY A 7 -17.14 -10.06 13.78
N THR A 8 -15.98 -10.56 13.32
CA THR A 8 -15.33 -11.67 14.04
C THR A 8 -14.50 -11.14 15.20
N ASP A 9 -14.33 -11.97 16.23
CA ASP A 9 -13.47 -11.69 17.40
C ASP A 9 -12.07 -11.19 17.03
N GLU A 10 -11.45 -11.78 16.01
CA GLU A 10 -10.12 -11.37 15.53
C GLU A 10 -10.06 -9.89 15.14
N PHE A 11 -11.14 -9.30 14.62
CA PHE A 11 -11.20 -7.91 14.15
C PHE A 11 -11.78 -6.93 15.19
N LEU A 12 -12.04 -7.38 16.42
CA LEU A 12 -12.58 -6.55 17.49
C LEU A 12 -11.74 -5.28 17.76
N PRO A 13 -10.39 -5.35 17.87
CA PRO A 13 -9.57 -4.14 18.04
C PRO A 13 -9.80 -3.08 16.96
N LEU A 14 -9.91 -3.51 15.70
CA LEU A 14 -10.16 -2.60 14.58
C LEU A 14 -11.56 -1.98 14.66
N ALA A 15 -12.58 -2.78 14.94
CA ALA A 15 -13.96 -2.30 15.09
C ALA A 15 -14.06 -1.26 16.22
N ARG A 16 -13.40 -1.49 17.36
CA ARG A 16 -13.34 -0.53 18.48
C ARG A 16 -12.60 0.74 18.10
N ALA A 17 -11.43 0.63 17.46
CA ALA A 17 -10.64 1.78 17.03
C ALA A 17 -11.41 2.67 16.05
N GLN A 18 -12.12 2.09 15.08
CA GLN A 18 -12.94 2.84 14.13
C GLN A 18 -14.17 3.48 14.77
N SER A 19 -14.85 2.76 15.67
CA SER A 19 -16.02 3.30 16.36
C SER A 19 -15.63 4.51 17.21
N ALA A 20 -14.53 4.39 17.98
CA ALA A 20 -13.98 5.51 18.74
C ALA A 20 -13.57 6.68 17.84
N ALA A 21 -12.88 6.42 16.72
CA ALA A 21 -12.48 7.46 15.76
C ALA A 21 -13.67 8.23 15.16
N ARG A 22 -14.83 7.58 15.05
CA ARG A 22 -16.08 8.18 14.55
C ARG A 22 -16.93 8.83 15.66
N GLY A 23 -16.39 8.98 16.87
CA GLY A 23 -17.10 9.58 18.00
C GLY A 23 -18.14 8.66 18.66
N LEU A 24 -18.03 7.35 18.43
CA LEU A 24 -18.93 6.32 18.96
C LEU A 24 -18.14 5.26 19.75
N PRO A 25 -17.34 5.61 20.77
CA PRO A 25 -16.55 4.64 21.54
C PRO A 25 -17.42 3.57 22.22
N GLU A 26 -18.64 3.95 22.59
CA GLU A 26 -19.64 3.10 23.23
C GLU A 26 -20.44 2.21 22.26
N LEU A 27 -20.16 2.29 20.95
CA LEU A 27 -20.88 1.49 19.97
C LEU A 27 -20.74 0.00 20.34
N PRO A 28 -21.85 -0.72 20.58
CA PRO A 28 -21.77 -2.13 20.88
C PRO A 28 -21.13 -2.88 19.71
N VAL A 29 -20.13 -3.69 20.02
CA VAL A 29 -19.51 -4.63 19.06
C VAL A 29 -19.81 -6.02 19.56
N VAL A 30 -20.51 -6.78 18.73
CA VAL A 30 -20.83 -8.18 18.97
C VAL A 30 -19.98 -9.04 18.05
N THR A 31 -19.31 -10.05 18.60
CA THR A 31 -18.34 -10.86 17.86
C THR A 31 -18.86 -12.26 17.57
N VAL A 32 -18.48 -12.78 16.40
CA VAL A 32 -18.62 -14.19 15.99
C VAL A 32 -17.23 -14.86 16.03
N PRO A 33 -17.08 -16.11 16.50
CA PRO A 33 -15.77 -16.75 16.52
C PRO A 33 -15.14 -16.93 15.13
N HIS A 34 -13.95 -16.39 14.92
CA HIS A 34 -13.17 -16.58 13.69
C HIS A 34 -12.77 -18.07 13.50
N PRO A 35 -12.54 -18.57 12.27
CA PRO A 35 -12.90 -17.98 10.98
C PRO A 35 -14.37 -18.17 10.64
N ILE A 36 -14.90 -17.29 9.79
CA ILE A 36 -16.21 -17.43 9.14
C ILE A 36 -16.09 -17.71 7.63
N GLY A 37 -14.91 -17.48 7.05
CA GLY A 37 -14.60 -17.81 5.65
C GLY A 37 -13.79 -19.10 5.55
N GLY A 38 -13.95 -19.82 4.43
CA GLY A 38 -13.22 -21.08 4.18
C GLY A 38 -13.72 -22.26 5.01
N ILE A 39 -14.91 -22.16 5.61
CA ILE A 39 -15.57 -23.23 6.38
C ILE A 39 -16.94 -23.55 5.78
N ALA A 40 -17.47 -24.74 6.08
CA ALA A 40 -18.77 -25.16 5.61
C ALA A 40 -19.90 -24.23 6.11
N PRO A 41 -20.93 -23.91 5.30
CA PRO A 41 -22.01 -22.99 5.68
C PRO A 41 -22.72 -23.35 7.00
N GLY A 42 -22.94 -24.63 7.27
CA GLY A 42 -23.56 -25.08 8.53
C GLY A 42 -22.70 -24.78 9.77
N VAL A 43 -21.36 -24.85 9.64
CA VAL A 43 -20.43 -24.50 10.72
C VAL A 43 -20.42 -22.98 10.94
N ALA A 44 -20.45 -22.18 9.87
CA ALA A 44 -20.57 -20.73 9.97
C ALA A 44 -21.90 -20.32 10.64
N ALA A 45 -23.01 -20.97 10.26
CA ALA A 45 -24.31 -20.75 10.87
C ALA A 45 -24.32 -21.10 12.37
N ALA A 46 -23.79 -22.26 12.75
CA ALA A 46 -23.71 -22.68 14.15
C ALA A 46 -22.87 -21.73 15.02
N LYS A 47 -21.83 -21.10 14.45
CA LYS A 47 -21.05 -20.04 15.12
C LYS A 47 -21.85 -18.74 15.30
N ALA A 48 -22.71 -18.41 14.36
CA ALA A 48 -23.50 -17.17 14.35
C ALA A 48 -24.82 -17.27 15.13
N GLU A 49 -25.41 -18.46 15.23
CA GLU A 49 -26.67 -18.71 15.94
C GLU A 49 -26.71 -18.19 17.39
N PRO A 50 -25.71 -18.47 18.26
CA PRO A 50 -25.72 -17.95 19.64
C PRO A 50 -25.53 -16.43 19.70
N VAL A 51 -25.10 -15.79 18.60
CA VAL A 51 -24.78 -14.36 18.53
C VAL A 51 -26.05 -13.51 18.38
N ALA A 52 -27.14 -14.07 17.84
CA ALA A 52 -28.41 -13.36 17.65
C ALA A 52 -28.97 -12.78 18.96
N ALA A 53 -28.90 -13.54 20.06
CA ALA A 53 -29.31 -13.05 21.37
C ALA A 53 -28.45 -11.88 21.87
N SER A 54 -27.14 -11.91 21.59
CA SER A 54 -26.22 -10.81 21.92
C SER A 54 -26.48 -9.57 21.08
N VAL A 55 -26.80 -9.73 19.79
CA VAL A 55 -27.21 -8.64 18.90
C VAL A 55 -28.51 -8.00 19.39
N LEU A 56 -29.53 -8.81 19.71
CA LEU A 56 -30.79 -8.31 20.25
C LEU A 56 -30.58 -7.55 21.56
N ARG A 57 -29.80 -8.10 22.50
CA ARG A 57 -29.45 -7.40 23.74
C ARG A 57 -28.75 -6.06 23.47
N ALA A 58 -27.78 -6.03 22.57
CA ALA A 58 -27.04 -4.81 22.21
C ALA A 58 -27.94 -3.73 21.58
N LEU A 59 -28.95 -4.13 20.81
CA LEU A 59 -29.92 -3.22 20.17
C LEU A 59 -31.01 -2.72 21.13
N THR A 60 -31.30 -3.46 22.20
CA THR A 60 -32.43 -3.19 23.12
C THR A 60 -32.00 -2.64 24.47
N SER A 61 -30.71 -2.69 24.80
CA SER A 61 -30.16 -2.12 26.04
C SER A 61 -29.77 -0.66 25.83
N ALA A 62 -29.97 0.18 26.85
CA ALA A 62 -29.43 1.53 26.84
C ALA A 62 -27.88 1.46 26.79
N PRO A 63 -27.21 2.24 25.92
CA PRO A 63 -25.76 2.28 25.91
C PRO A 63 -25.26 2.74 27.28
N SER A 64 -24.30 2.01 27.85
CA SER A 64 -23.60 2.45 29.05
C SER A 64 -22.91 3.78 28.74
N ALA A 65 -23.10 4.78 29.59
CA ALA A 65 -22.35 6.03 29.49
C ALA A 65 -20.92 5.75 29.94
N ALA A 66 -19.99 5.48 29.01
CA ALA A 66 -18.57 5.56 29.34
C ALA A 66 -18.01 6.93 28.95
N SER A 67 -16.97 7.31 29.71
CA SER A 67 -16.27 8.58 29.50
C SER A 67 -15.73 8.62 28.08
N ALA A 68 -15.98 9.72 27.37
CA ALA A 68 -15.33 9.99 26.10
C ALA A 68 -13.82 9.81 26.28
N ALA A 69 -13.26 8.72 25.75
CA ALA A 69 -11.83 8.59 25.61
C ALA A 69 -11.41 9.73 24.69
N GLY A 70 -10.78 10.75 25.27
CA GLY A 70 -10.38 11.95 24.54
C GLY A 70 -9.62 11.55 23.28
N ALA A 71 -9.97 12.16 22.15
CA ALA A 71 -9.19 12.02 20.93
C ALA A 71 -7.73 12.27 21.30
N ALA A 72 -6.85 11.28 21.07
CA ALA A 72 -5.44 11.42 21.40
C ALA A 72 -4.88 12.61 20.60
N THR A 73 -4.70 13.74 21.27
CA THR A 73 -4.12 14.94 20.69
C THR A 73 -2.62 14.74 20.60
N GLY A 74 -2.05 14.99 19.42
CA GLY A 74 -0.61 15.13 19.27
C GLY A 74 -0.11 16.22 20.21
N GLY A 75 1.06 16.01 20.81
CA GLY A 75 1.64 16.95 21.76
C GLY A 75 3.00 16.49 22.25
N MET A 76 3.81 17.44 22.70
CA MET A 76 5.12 17.17 23.27
C MET A 76 4.98 16.31 24.53
N ARG A 77 5.80 15.28 24.64
CA ARG A 77 5.84 14.37 25.80
C ARG A 77 7.27 14.21 26.28
N GLY A 78 7.46 14.05 27.58
CA GLY A 78 8.74 13.60 28.12
C GLY A 78 9.04 12.18 27.66
N ALA A 79 10.29 11.92 27.29
CA ALA A 79 10.79 10.62 26.87
C ALA A 79 12.19 10.40 27.46
N PRO A 80 12.65 9.15 27.60
CA PRO A 80 14.02 8.88 28.01
C PRO A 80 15.03 9.58 27.08
N SER A 81 16.12 10.09 27.67
CA SER A 81 17.18 10.78 26.93
C SER A 81 18.22 9.83 26.34
N ASP A 82 18.42 8.68 27.01
CA ASP A 82 19.25 7.60 26.48
C ASP A 82 18.56 6.96 25.26
N LEU A 83 19.35 6.58 24.25
CA LEU A 83 18.80 6.11 22.97
C LEU A 83 18.22 4.68 23.07
N ASP A 84 18.83 3.82 23.89
CA ASP A 84 18.37 2.45 24.06
C ASP A 84 17.09 2.43 24.93
N GLU A 85 17.06 3.23 25.99
CA GLU A 85 15.84 3.44 26.79
C GLU A 85 14.72 4.08 25.97
N PHE A 86 15.04 5.08 25.14
CA PHE A 86 14.09 5.71 24.23
C PHE A 86 13.50 4.68 23.26
N GLN A 87 14.34 3.83 22.69
CA GLN A 87 13.90 2.79 21.77
C GLN A 87 12.95 1.81 22.46
N GLY A 88 13.28 1.34 23.68
CA GLY A 88 12.42 0.48 24.48
C GLY A 88 11.06 1.12 24.75
N TRP A 89 11.07 2.37 25.24
CA TRP A 89 9.85 3.14 25.50
C TRP A 89 8.99 3.34 24.25
N LEU A 90 9.60 3.67 23.12
CA LEU A 90 8.90 3.86 21.84
C LEU A 90 8.17 2.58 21.40
N MET A 91 8.79 1.43 21.58
CA MET A 91 8.20 0.12 21.27
C MET A 91 7.03 -0.21 22.20
N GLU A 92 7.15 0.09 23.50
CA GLU A 92 6.04 -0.07 24.47
C GLU A 92 4.83 0.80 24.13
N GLN A 93 5.05 2.03 23.65
CA GLN A 93 3.98 2.92 23.18
C GLN A 93 3.34 2.45 21.87
N GLY A 94 3.96 1.51 21.15
CA GLY A 94 3.54 1.06 19.83
C GLY A 94 3.78 2.12 18.74
N TRP A 95 4.75 3.01 18.92
CA TRP A 95 5.13 4.05 17.96
C TRP A 95 6.36 3.69 17.11
N GLY A 96 7.04 2.61 17.49
CA GLY A 96 8.15 2.04 16.75
C GLY A 96 7.70 0.97 15.74
N ASP A 97 8.59 0.69 14.80
CA ASP A 97 8.44 -0.32 13.74
C ASP A 97 9.47 -1.45 13.89
N GLY A 98 10.14 -1.55 15.04
CA GLY A 98 11.20 -2.53 15.29
C GLY A 98 12.59 -2.10 14.81
N LEU A 99 12.72 -1.00 14.06
CA LEU A 99 14.00 -0.39 13.70
C LEU A 99 14.36 0.75 14.67
N PRO A 100 15.66 1.08 14.86
CA PRO A 100 16.07 2.24 15.64
C PRO A 100 15.40 3.53 15.13
N ALA A 101 14.90 4.36 16.04
CA ALA A 101 14.25 5.62 15.70
C ALA A 101 14.99 6.82 16.30
N ILE A 102 15.04 7.92 15.56
CA ILE A 102 15.59 9.18 16.08
C ILE A 102 14.51 9.89 16.92
N PRO A 103 14.78 10.27 18.19
CA PRO A 103 13.81 11.00 18.98
C PRO A 103 13.37 12.31 18.29
N PRO A 104 12.07 12.51 18.00
CA PRO A 104 11.58 13.70 17.30
C PRO A 104 11.43 14.89 18.24
N THR A 105 12.56 15.38 18.77
CA THR A 105 12.58 16.56 19.65
C THR A 105 12.11 17.81 18.91
N ALA A 106 11.58 18.80 19.64
CA ALA A 106 11.12 20.07 19.07
C ALA A 106 12.14 20.70 18.10
N GLU A 107 13.42 20.67 18.48
CA GLU A 107 14.51 21.21 17.67
C GLU A 107 14.78 20.41 16.39
N ARG A 108 14.69 19.06 16.43
CA ARG A 108 14.81 18.23 15.22
C ARG A 108 13.61 18.40 14.30
N VAL A 109 12.40 18.50 14.86
CA VAL A 109 11.17 18.75 14.10
C VAL A 109 11.23 20.12 13.43
N LYS A 110 11.65 21.16 14.15
CA LYS A 110 11.87 22.50 13.59
C LYS A 110 12.84 22.49 12.40
N ARG A 111 13.95 21.74 12.50
CA ARG A 111 14.87 21.56 11.36
C ARG A 111 14.25 20.81 10.20
N MET A 112 13.47 19.76 10.48
CA MET A 112 12.75 19.02 9.43
C MET A 112 11.77 19.91 8.68
N LEU A 113 11.06 20.78 9.39
CA LEU A 113 10.09 21.73 8.83
C LEU A 113 10.73 22.74 7.86
N ALA A 114 12.03 23.01 7.95
CA ALA A 114 12.74 23.85 6.98
C ALA A 114 12.73 23.27 5.54
N GLY A 115 12.37 21.99 5.39
CA GLY A 115 12.20 21.30 4.11
C GLY A 115 10.92 21.65 3.36
N THR A 116 10.05 22.48 3.92
CA THR A 116 8.81 22.93 3.27
C THR A 116 8.48 24.37 3.67
N ARG A 117 7.69 25.05 2.83
CA ARG A 117 7.15 26.39 3.11
C ARG A 117 5.73 26.37 3.69
N ARG A 118 5.15 25.17 3.84
CA ARG A 118 3.79 24.98 4.37
C ARG A 118 3.73 25.22 5.87
N ALA A 119 2.58 25.65 6.37
CA ALA A 119 2.41 25.96 7.78
C ALA A 119 2.42 24.66 8.62
N PRO A 120 3.11 24.60 9.77
CA PRO A 120 3.20 23.40 10.61
C PRO A 120 1.85 22.79 11.01
N GLU A 121 0.84 23.63 11.24
CA GLU A 121 -0.53 23.29 11.64
C GLU A 121 -1.44 22.87 10.48
N GLU A 122 -1.00 23.09 9.24
CA GLU A 122 -1.76 22.71 8.05
C GLU A 122 -1.98 21.19 8.04
N ILE A 123 -3.20 20.77 7.76
CA ILE A 123 -3.56 19.35 7.69
C ILE A 123 -3.42 18.89 6.25
N VAL A 124 -2.42 18.05 6.02
CA VAL A 124 -2.15 17.46 4.71
C VAL A 124 -3.18 16.37 4.37
N ALA A 125 -3.63 15.61 5.37
CA ALA A 125 -4.60 14.53 5.18
C ALA A 125 -5.30 14.14 6.50
N VAL A 126 -6.46 13.48 6.39
CA VAL A 126 -7.07 12.73 7.48
C VAL A 126 -6.88 11.24 7.20
N LEU A 127 -6.06 10.58 8.01
CA LEU A 127 -5.60 9.21 7.77
C LEU A 127 -6.45 8.20 8.55
N VAL A 128 -7.03 7.27 7.81
CA VAL A 128 -7.72 6.08 8.32
C VAL A 128 -6.73 5.06 8.91
N PRO A 129 -7.16 4.07 9.72
CA PRO A 129 -8.52 3.88 10.25
C PRO A 129 -8.88 4.78 11.44
N ARG A 130 -7.92 5.45 12.10
CA ARG A 130 -8.19 6.30 13.28
C ARG A 130 -8.71 7.70 12.97
N LEU A 131 -8.85 8.05 11.69
CA LEU A 131 -9.19 9.42 11.25
C LEU A 131 -8.24 10.46 11.85
N GLY A 132 -6.96 10.11 11.93
CA GLY A 132 -5.91 10.97 12.47
C GLY A 132 -5.63 12.15 11.56
N ARG A 133 -5.63 13.37 12.11
CA ARG A 133 -5.30 14.59 11.38
C ARG A 133 -3.78 14.65 11.20
N ALA A 134 -3.30 14.38 9.99
CA ALA A 134 -1.89 14.51 9.65
C ALA A 134 -1.58 15.99 9.42
N THR A 135 -1.06 16.66 10.44
CA THR A 135 -0.49 18.00 10.27
C THR A 135 0.92 17.92 9.68
N ILE A 136 1.41 18.99 9.05
CA ILE A 136 2.79 19.06 8.55
C ILE A 136 3.79 18.76 9.67
N GLU A 137 3.58 19.31 10.87
CA GLU A 137 4.42 19.04 12.05
C GLU A 137 4.40 17.57 12.48
N ALA A 138 3.22 16.93 12.48
CA ALA A 138 3.09 15.52 12.85
C ALA A 138 3.76 14.60 11.82
N VAL A 139 3.65 14.92 10.53
CA VAL A 139 4.38 14.20 9.47
C VAL A 139 5.89 14.42 9.61
N ALA A 140 6.33 15.65 9.92
CA ALA A 140 7.73 15.97 10.16
C ALA A 140 8.31 15.19 11.36
N ALA A 141 7.55 15.01 12.45
CA ALA A 141 7.97 14.18 13.58
C ALA A 141 8.22 12.72 13.17
N ASN A 142 7.32 12.12 12.37
CA ASN A 142 7.51 10.77 11.83
C ASN A 142 8.68 10.69 10.83
N ALA A 143 8.89 11.74 10.04
CA ALA A 143 10.04 11.84 9.15
C ALA A 143 11.37 11.91 9.93
N VAL A 144 11.40 12.63 11.07
CA VAL A 144 12.57 12.63 11.97
C VAL A 144 12.81 11.24 12.51
N MET A 145 11.77 10.57 13.03
CA MET A 145 11.89 9.20 13.54
C MET A 145 12.47 8.23 12.52
N ALA A 146 12.08 8.37 11.25
CA ALA A 146 12.61 7.58 10.13
C ALA A 146 14.06 7.90 9.75
N GLY A 147 14.62 9.02 10.21
CA GLY A 147 15.96 9.49 9.84
C GLY A 147 16.02 10.27 8.52
N ALA A 148 14.87 10.81 8.07
CA ALA A 148 14.80 11.62 6.87
C ALA A 148 15.56 12.95 7.02
N LEU A 149 15.84 13.59 5.89
CA LEU A 149 16.39 14.94 5.81
C LEU A 149 15.28 15.93 5.42
N PRO A 150 15.43 17.23 5.75
CA PRO A 150 14.43 18.25 5.39
C PRO A 150 14.08 18.23 3.90
N GLU A 151 15.08 18.07 3.02
CA GLU A 151 14.91 17.98 1.57
C GLU A 151 13.99 16.84 1.07
N HIS A 152 13.71 15.84 1.91
CA HIS A 152 12.76 14.76 1.62
C HIS A 152 11.30 15.14 1.89
N MET A 153 11.05 16.20 2.68
CA MET A 153 9.70 16.57 3.12
C MET A 153 8.72 16.80 1.97
N PRO A 154 9.08 17.48 0.85
CA PRO A 154 8.15 17.67 -0.26
C PRO A 154 7.64 16.35 -0.85
N VAL A 155 8.51 15.33 -0.93
CA VAL A 155 8.14 14.00 -1.44
C VAL A 155 7.20 13.30 -0.46
N ILE A 156 7.52 13.33 0.84
CA ILE A 156 6.73 12.69 1.89
C ILE A 156 5.33 13.30 1.96
N LEU A 157 5.24 14.63 1.91
CA LEU A 157 3.96 15.35 1.96
C LEU A 157 3.09 15.03 0.73
N ALA A 158 3.66 15.10 -0.48
CA ALA A 158 2.93 14.75 -1.70
C ALA A 158 2.46 13.28 -1.70
N ALA A 159 3.24 12.36 -1.12
CA ALA A 159 2.84 10.98 -0.94
C ALA A 159 1.67 10.84 0.04
N VAL A 160 1.70 11.54 1.18
CA VAL A 160 0.59 11.55 2.15
C VAL A 160 -0.71 12.08 1.53
N GLU A 161 -0.62 13.12 0.70
CA GLU A 161 -1.78 13.65 -0.07
C GLU A 161 -2.33 12.63 -1.05
N ALA A 162 -1.45 11.92 -1.76
CA ALA A 162 -1.84 10.88 -2.71
C ALA A 162 -2.56 9.71 -2.00
N LEU A 163 -2.12 9.32 -0.80
CA LEU A 163 -2.80 8.31 0.01
C LEU A 163 -4.20 8.72 0.47
N ALA A 164 -4.47 10.02 0.59
CA ALA A 164 -5.77 10.53 1.01
C ALA A 164 -6.80 10.56 -0.12
N ASP A 165 -6.38 10.34 -1.37
CA ASP A 165 -7.28 10.25 -2.51
C ASP A 165 -8.20 9.03 -2.37
N ALA A 166 -9.50 9.24 -2.58
CA ALA A 166 -10.50 8.20 -2.44
C ALA A 166 -10.25 6.99 -3.35
N SER A 167 -9.66 7.22 -4.53
CA SER A 167 -9.35 6.15 -5.49
C SER A 167 -8.22 5.22 -5.01
N PHE A 168 -7.32 5.70 -4.15
CA PHE A 168 -6.32 4.85 -3.51
C PHE A 168 -6.93 3.90 -2.49
N ASN A 169 -8.06 4.27 -1.89
CA ASN A 169 -8.80 3.48 -0.91
C ASN A 169 -7.88 3.01 0.25
N LEU A 170 -7.25 3.99 0.91
CA LEU A 170 -6.32 3.76 2.02
C LEU A 170 -6.91 2.92 3.15
N GLN A 171 -8.23 3.00 3.37
CA GLN A 171 -8.92 2.21 4.38
C GLN A 171 -8.76 0.72 4.11
N ALA A 172 -9.02 0.28 2.87
CA ALA A 172 -8.85 -1.11 2.49
C ALA A 172 -7.37 -1.53 2.55
N VAL A 173 -6.46 -0.71 2.03
CA VAL A 173 -5.01 -1.00 2.01
C VAL A 173 -4.43 -1.18 3.42
N GLN A 174 -4.88 -0.40 4.41
CA GLN A 174 -4.35 -0.51 5.78
C GLN A 174 -4.99 -1.61 6.60
N THR A 175 -6.28 -1.92 6.40
CA THR A 175 -7.00 -2.87 7.27
C THR A 175 -7.24 -4.23 6.64
N THR A 176 -6.64 -4.48 5.47
CA THR A 176 -6.72 -5.76 4.78
C THR A 176 -5.84 -6.82 5.41
N THR A 177 -6.22 -8.08 5.24
CA THR A 177 -5.40 -9.26 5.54
C THR A 177 -4.33 -9.55 4.48
N HIS A 178 -4.40 -8.86 3.36
CA HIS A 178 -3.47 -8.96 2.24
C HIS A 178 -2.11 -8.34 2.58
N PRO A 179 -0.98 -8.91 2.12
CA PRO A 179 0.36 -8.40 2.44
C PRO A 179 0.76 -7.19 1.56
N CYS A 180 -0.14 -6.22 1.36
CA CYS A 180 0.21 -5.01 0.60
C CYS A 180 0.76 -3.89 1.49
N SER A 181 1.46 -2.96 0.85
CA SER A 181 1.95 -1.70 1.40
C SER A 181 1.94 -0.62 0.33
N PRO A 182 1.82 0.67 0.68
CA PRO A 182 2.06 1.74 -0.28
C PRO A 182 3.49 1.71 -0.83
N LEU A 183 3.63 1.43 -2.12
CA LEU A 183 4.82 1.63 -2.93
C LEU A 183 4.83 3.07 -3.44
N LEU A 184 5.96 3.77 -3.25
CA LEU A 184 6.23 5.08 -3.83
C LEU A 184 7.12 4.95 -5.07
N ILE A 185 6.66 5.50 -6.19
CA ILE A 185 7.42 5.63 -7.43
C ILE A 185 7.64 7.11 -7.69
N VAL A 186 8.90 7.55 -7.68
CA VAL A 186 9.26 8.96 -7.84
C VAL A 186 9.82 9.20 -9.24
N ASN A 187 9.33 10.24 -9.89
CA ASN A 187 9.75 10.67 -11.22
C ASN A 187 10.26 12.11 -11.19
N GLY A 188 11.03 12.46 -12.22
CA GLY A 188 11.49 13.80 -12.52
C GLY A 188 12.74 14.24 -11.76
N PRO A 189 13.13 15.52 -11.89
CA PRO A 189 14.41 16.04 -11.39
C PRO A 189 14.68 15.82 -9.90
N ILE A 190 13.63 15.75 -9.06
CA ILE A 190 13.78 15.56 -7.62
C ILE A 190 14.41 14.21 -7.27
N ALA A 191 14.14 13.15 -8.04
CA ALA A 191 14.70 11.83 -7.78
C ALA A 191 16.23 11.87 -7.84
N ARG A 192 16.78 12.50 -8.90
CA ARG A 192 18.23 12.70 -9.05
C ARG A 192 18.80 13.62 -7.98
N ARG A 193 18.12 14.74 -7.69
CA ARG A 193 18.57 15.73 -6.69
C ARG A 193 18.71 15.12 -5.29
N LEU A 194 17.76 14.27 -4.90
CA LEU A 194 17.73 13.64 -3.58
C LEU A 194 18.46 12.29 -3.53
N GLY A 195 19.02 11.82 -4.66
CA GLY A 195 19.62 10.50 -4.75
C GLY A 195 18.65 9.36 -4.46
N ILE A 196 17.37 9.50 -4.87
CA ILE A 196 16.41 8.40 -4.84
C ILE A 196 16.83 7.41 -5.92
N ASN A 197 17.24 6.22 -5.49
CA ASN A 197 17.81 5.21 -6.36
C ASN A 197 16.74 4.62 -7.29
N ALA A 198 17.09 4.58 -8.57
CA ALA A 198 16.37 3.90 -9.65
C ALA A 198 17.20 2.77 -10.30
N ALA A 199 18.46 2.62 -9.90
CA ALA A 199 19.45 1.76 -10.56
C ALA A 199 19.63 0.43 -9.81
N GLY A 200 20.85 -0.13 -9.84
CA GLY A 200 21.17 -1.39 -9.15
C GLY A 200 20.66 -1.40 -7.71
N ASN A 201 20.06 -2.52 -7.29
CA ASN A 201 19.46 -2.68 -5.97
C ASN A 201 18.36 -1.63 -5.64
N ALA A 202 17.60 -1.12 -6.63
CA ALA A 202 16.58 -0.07 -6.46
C ALA A 202 15.60 -0.30 -5.30
N LEU A 203 15.15 -1.55 -5.12
CA LEU A 203 14.21 -1.96 -4.07
C LEU A 203 14.88 -2.46 -2.78
N GLY A 204 16.22 -2.44 -2.73
CA GLY A 204 17.01 -2.96 -1.62
C GLY A 204 17.62 -1.85 -0.76
N GLN A 205 18.63 -2.24 0.01
CA GLN A 205 19.38 -1.40 0.93
C GLN A 205 20.39 -0.46 0.23
N GLY A 206 20.90 0.52 0.99
CA GLY A 206 22.05 1.37 0.62
C GLY A 206 21.66 2.79 0.21
N ALA A 207 20.51 2.98 -0.42
CA ALA A 207 20.02 4.31 -0.78
C ALA A 207 19.23 4.93 0.39
N ARG A 208 19.84 5.94 1.05
CA ARG A 208 19.22 6.60 2.23
C ARG A 208 17.84 7.17 1.90
N ALA A 209 17.70 7.90 0.78
CA ALA A 209 16.45 8.56 0.42
C ALA A 209 15.30 7.55 0.27
N ASN A 210 15.50 6.46 -0.46
CA ASN A 210 14.52 5.37 -0.60
C ASN A 210 14.09 4.85 0.78
N ALA A 211 15.06 4.50 1.63
CA ALA A 211 14.82 3.91 2.94
C ALA A 211 13.99 4.84 3.85
N VAL A 212 14.41 6.11 3.98
CA VAL A 212 13.82 7.02 4.97
C VAL A 212 12.51 7.65 4.48
N ILE A 213 12.33 7.85 3.16
CA ILE A 213 11.05 8.33 2.61
C ILE A 213 9.98 7.24 2.77
N GLY A 214 10.28 6.01 2.38
CA GLY A 214 9.38 4.87 2.55
C GLY A 214 9.03 4.64 4.02
N ARG A 215 10.03 4.66 4.91
CA ARG A 215 9.83 4.49 6.35
C ARG A 215 9.05 5.64 6.99
N ALA A 216 9.32 6.89 6.62
CA ALA A 216 8.57 8.05 7.12
C ALA A 216 7.07 7.94 6.82
N LEU A 217 6.72 7.44 5.62
CA LEU A 217 5.33 7.19 5.26
C LEU A 217 4.71 6.09 6.12
N ARG A 218 5.43 5.00 6.37
CA ARG A 218 4.94 3.90 7.22
C ARG A 218 4.72 4.32 8.67
N LEU A 219 5.66 5.05 9.25
CA LEU A 219 5.49 5.62 10.59
C LEU A 219 4.33 6.62 10.64
N THR A 220 4.16 7.45 9.61
CA THR A 220 3.01 8.36 9.49
C THR A 220 1.68 7.59 9.50
N LEU A 221 1.57 6.52 8.73
CA LEU A 221 0.38 5.66 8.68
C LEU A 221 0.12 4.94 10.01
N GLN A 222 1.16 4.48 10.69
CA GLN A 222 1.05 3.83 12.00
C GLN A 222 0.66 4.83 13.11
N ASN A 223 1.42 5.91 13.25
CA ASN A 223 1.34 6.81 14.40
C ASN A 223 0.20 7.81 14.28
N ILE A 224 -0.08 8.29 13.06
CA ILE A 224 -1.18 9.22 12.79
C ILE A 224 -2.42 8.44 12.34
N GLY A 225 -2.29 7.64 11.27
CA GLY A 225 -3.40 6.86 10.71
C GLY A 225 -3.90 5.75 11.64
N GLY A 226 -3.03 5.24 12.50
CA GLY A 226 -3.37 4.20 13.47
C GLY A 226 -3.20 2.78 12.98
N ALA A 227 -2.57 2.53 11.83
CA ALA A 227 -2.36 1.18 11.32
C ALA A 227 -1.22 0.46 12.06
N ARG A 228 -1.49 0.09 13.32
CA ARG A 228 -0.53 -0.64 14.15
C ARG A 228 -0.50 -2.12 13.73
N PRO A 229 0.69 -2.70 13.47
CA PRO A 229 0.85 -4.11 13.13
C PRO A 229 0.13 -5.05 14.12
N GLY A 230 -0.65 -6.00 13.59
CA GLY A 230 -1.38 -6.99 14.39
C GLY A 230 -2.64 -6.46 15.11
N LYS A 231 -2.96 -5.17 14.99
CA LYS A 231 -4.14 -4.55 15.62
C LYS A 231 -5.06 -3.91 14.59
N GLU A 232 -4.61 -2.86 13.93
CA GLU A 232 -5.36 -2.19 12.86
C GLU A 232 -4.81 -2.55 11.48
N ASP A 233 -3.50 -2.73 11.37
CA ASP A 233 -2.90 -3.39 10.21
C ASP A 233 -3.09 -4.90 10.36
N ARG A 234 -3.87 -5.47 9.45
CA ARG A 234 -4.37 -6.85 9.52
C ARG A 234 -3.67 -7.82 8.61
N ALA A 235 -2.59 -7.41 7.94
CA ALA A 235 -1.85 -8.27 7.04
C ALA A 235 -1.48 -9.59 7.74
N THR A 236 -1.76 -10.72 7.08
CA THR A 236 -1.54 -12.05 7.65
C THR A 236 -0.06 -12.42 7.73
N HIS A 237 0.73 -11.97 6.75
CA HIS A 237 2.18 -12.22 6.66
C HIS A 237 2.99 -10.93 6.54
N GLY A 238 2.47 -9.93 5.83
CA GLY A 238 3.25 -8.75 5.44
C GLY A 238 4.34 -9.06 4.40
N HIS A 239 5.23 -8.09 4.15
CA HIS A 239 6.43 -8.26 3.32
C HIS A 239 7.48 -7.21 3.72
N PRO A 240 8.77 -7.38 3.37
CA PRO A 240 9.83 -6.45 3.79
C PRO A 240 9.61 -4.98 3.39
N GLY A 241 8.87 -4.71 2.31
CA GLY A 241 8.50 -3.35 1.90
C GLY A 241 7.59 -2.62 2.90
N LYS A 242 6.99 -3.31 3.87
CA LYS A 242 6.26 -2.65 4.97
C LYS A 242 7.15 -1.84 5.91
N TYR A 243 8.49 -1.96 5.83
CA TYR A 243 9.44 -1.06 6.49
C TYR A 243 9.80 0.14 5.64
N SER A 244 10.02 -0.07 4.34
CA SER A 244 10.31 0.97 3.36
C SER A 244 10.01 0.48 1.95
N TYR A 245 9.22 1.23 1.20
CA TYR A 245 8.87 0.87 -0.18
C TYR A 245 8.84 2.10 -1.09
N CYS A 246 10.03 2.57 -1.46
CA CYS A 246 10.21 3.76 -2.28
C CYS A 246 11.29 3.53 -3.32
N ILE A 247 11.01 3.90 -4.57
CA ILE A 247 11.92 3.82 -5.71
C ILE A 247 11.76 5.05 -6.59
N ALA A 248 12.75 5.29 -7.43
CA ALA A 248 12.59 6.16 -8.59
C ALA A 248 12.50 5.34 -9.87
N GLU A 249 11.87 5.89 -10.91
CA GLU A 249 11.99 5.33 -12.25
C GLU A 249 13.36 5.70 -12.85
N ASN A 250 13.96 4.75 -13.59
CA ASN A 250 15.24 4.94 -14.26
C ASN A 250 15.03 5.58 -15.62
N GLU A 251 14.63 6.85 -15.61
CA GLU A 251 14.29 7.63 -16.81
C GLU A 251 15.45 7.68 -17.81
N ALA A 252 16.70 7.68 -17.33
CA ALA A 252 17.89 7.75 -18.17
C ALA A 252 18.21 6.43 -18.91
N ALA A 253 17.76 5.30 -18.38
CA ALA A 253 17.95 3.98 -19.00
C ALA A 253 16.64 3.43 -19.59
N SER A 254 15.57 4.22 -19.59
CA SER A 254 14.29 3.87 -20.17
C SER A 254 14.28 4.19 -21.67
N PRO A 255 13.81 3.27 -22.53
CA PRO A 255 13.58 3.58 -23.95
C PRO A 255 12.25 4.31 -24.20
N TRP A 256 11.45 4.55 -23.15
CA TRP A 256 10.13 5.17 -23.25
C TRP A 256 9.98 6.33 -22.25
N GLU A 257 8.93 7.13 -22.47
CA GLU A 257 8.49 8.16 -21.54
C GLU A 257 8.25 7.58 -20.13
N PRO A 258 8.53 8.36 -19.07
CA PRO A 258 8.31 7.93 -17.71
C PRO A 258 6.82 7.91 -17.35
N LEU A 259 6.49 7.19 -16.28
CA LEU A 259 5.14 7.06 -15.75
C LEU A 259 4.46 8.41 -15.51
N SER A 260 5.21 9.42 -15.05
CA SER A 260 4.67 10.77 -14.82
C SER A 260 4.13 11.41 -16.11
N VAL A 261 4.85 11.26 -17.23
CA VAL A 261 4.45 11.80 -18.53
C VAL A 261 3.26 11.03 -19.10
N GLU A 262 3.22 9.71 -18.94
CA GLU A 262 2.05 8.89 -19.28
C GLU A 262 0.79 9.30 -18.49
N ARG A 263 0.97 9.84 -17.27
CA ARG A 263 -0.10 10.37 -16.41
C ARG A 263 -0.38 11.86 -16.64
N GLY A 264 0.17 12.46 -17.69
CA GLY A 264 -0.15 13.82 -18.14
C GLY A 264 0.64 14.94 -17.47
N PHE A 265 1.72 14.62 -16.76
CA PHE A 265 2.63 15.63 -16.20
C PHE A 265 3.72 16.02 -17.20
N SER A 266 4.30 17.21 -17.03
CA SER A 266 5.44 17.64 -17.83
C SER A 266 6.70 16.84 -17.46
N PRO A 267 7.62 16.54 -18.40
CA PRO A 267 8.93 15.95 -18.08
C PRO A 267 9.77 16.77 -17.07
N ALA A 268 9.49 18.07 -16.95
CA ALA A 268 10.13 18.94 -15.96
C ALA A 268 9.53 18.80 -14.55
N ASP A 269 8.34 18.21 -14.43
CA ASP A 269 7.66 18.04 -13.16
C ASP A 269 8.26 16.88 -12.38
N SER A 270 8.41 17.10 -11.08
CA SER A 270 8.68 16.02 -10.14
C SER A 270 7.36 15.49 -9.60
N THR A 271 7.18 14.17 -9.58
CA THR A 271 5.94 13.54 -9.12
C THR A 271 6.24 12.34 -8.22
N VAL A 272 5.26 11.99 -7.39
CA VAL A 272 5.22 10.70 -6.69
C VAL A 272 3.92 9.99 -7.03
N THR A 273 4.03 8.72 -7.40
CA THR A 273 2.90 7.80 -7.57
C THR A 273 2.86 6.85 -6.39
N VAL A 274 1.68 6.68 -5.79
CA VAL A 274 1.46 5.72 -4.69
C VAL A 274 0.63 4.53 -5.17
N CYS A 275 1.04 3.30 -4.86
CA CYS A 275 0.33 2.07 -5.25
C CYS A 275 0.21 1.08 -4.09
N GLY A 276 -0.95 0.44 -3.92
CA GLY A 276 -1.19 -0.58 -2.88
C GLY A 276 -0.61 -1.95 -3.26
N SER A 277 0.72 -2.06 -3.23
CA SER A 277 1.48 -3.14 -3.86
C SER A 277 1.89 -4.26 -2.89
N GLU A 278 1.98 -5.49 -3.40
CA GLU A 278 2.63 -6.63 -2.72
C GLU A 278 4.16 -6.53 -2.74
N GLY A 279 4.85 -7.52 -2.18
CA GLY A 279 6.28 -7.70 -2.42
C GLY A 279 6.59 -8.04 -3.89
N PRO A 280 7.77 -7.67 -4.41
CA PRO A 280 8.16 -7.98 -5.77
C PRO A 280 8.43 -9.47 -5.98
N HIS A 281 7.97 -10.01 -7.10
CA HIS A 281 8.34 -11.33 -7.58
C HIS A 281 9.34 -11.20 -8.72
N ASN A 282 10.51 -11.84 -8.59
CA ASN A 282 11.57 -11.77 -9.58
C ASN A 282 11.16 -12.45 -10.90
N ILE A 283 11.45 -11.77 -12.01
CA ILE A 283 11.36 -12.30 -13.36
C ILE A 283 12.79 -12.47 -13.86
N ASN A 284 13.21 -13.72 -14.08
CA ASN A 284 14.52 -14.06 -14.64
C ASN A 284 14.34 -14.40 -16.11
N ASP A 285 15.05 -13.71 -17.01
CA ASP A 285 15.12 -14.11 -18.42
C ASP A 285 16.45 -13.75 -19.08
N HIS A 286 17.45 -14.61 -18.95
CA HIS A 286 18.74 -14.39 -19.61
C HIS A 286 18.73 -14.78 -21.11
N GLY A 287 17.85 -15.69 -21.49
CA GLY A 287 17.89 -16.38 -22.79
C GLY A 287 17.20 -15.64 -23.92
N THR A 288 16.16 -14.87 -23.61
CA THR A 288 15.38 -14.19 -24.63
C THR A 288 16.11 -12.98 -25.22
N ALA A 289 15.91 -12.78 -26.53
CA ALA A 289 16.36 -11.61 -27.29
C ALA A 289 15.23 -10.95 -28.12
N THR A 290 13.96 -11.35 -27.91
CA THR A 290 12.80 -10.79 -28.60
C THR A 290 11.73 -10.30 -27.60
N PRO A 291 10.91 -9.30 -27.96
CA PRO A 291 9.80 -8.87 -27.11
C PRO A 291 8.81 -10.00 -26.80
N GLU A 292 8.50 -10.86 -27.76
CA GLU A 292 7.53 -11.94 -27.63
C GLU A 292 7.98 -12.99 -26.60
N GLY A 293 9.27 -13.32 -26.58
CA GLY A 293 9.81 -14.22 -25.57
C GLY A 293 9.73 -13.61 -24.17
N LEU A 294 10.00 -12.31 -24.03
CA LEU A 294 9.92 -11.62 -22.74
C LEU A 294 8.48 -11.53 -22.26
N VAL A 295 7.54 -11.29 -23.16
CA VAL A 295 6.10 -11.35 -22.87
C VAL A 295 5.74 -12.73 -22.31
N ALA A 296 6.22 -13.82 -22.91
CA ALA A 296 5.95 -15.17 -22.42
C ALA A 296 6.50 -15.38 -21.00
N THR A 297 7.73 -14.94 -20.71
CA THR A 297 8.34 -15.08 -19.38
C THR A 297 7.63 -14.22 -18.31
N VAL A 298 7.28 -12.98 -18.66
CA VAL A 298 6.54 -12.07 -17.78
C VAL A 298 5.14 -12.60 -17.49
N ALA A 299 4.43 -13.05 -18.52
CA ALA A 299 3.10 -13.66 -18.38
C ALA A 299 3.13 -14.92 -17.51
N GLY A 300 4.15 -15.78 -17.68
CA GLY A 300 4.35 -16.97 -16.86
C GLY A 300 4.52 -16.67 -15.37
N THR A 301 5.14 -15.52 -15.05
CA THR A 301 5.29 -15.05 -13.67
C THR A 301 4.01 -14.41 -13.12
N ALA A 302 3.30 -13.63 -13.95
CA ALA A 302 2.13 -12.86 -13.51
C ALA A 302 0.84 -13.71 -13.40
N ALA A 303 0.66 -14.70 -14.27
CA ALA A 303 -0.57 -15.49 -14.40
C ALA A 303 -0.69 -16.61 -13.35
N THR A 304 -0.91 -16.22 -12.09
CA THR A 304 -1.03 -17.15 -10.94
C THR A 304 -2.43 -17.15 -10.33
N THR A 305 -2.98 -18.31 -9.97
CA THR A 305 -4.35 -18.47 -9.45
C THR A 305 -4.59 -17.79 -8.10
N GLY A 306 -3.53 -17.51 -7.35
CA GLY A 306 -3.59 -16.88 -6.02
C GLY A 306 -3.59 -15.36 -6.03
N SER A 307 -3.52 -14.71 -7.20
CA SER A 307 -3.44 -13.25 -7.29
C SER A 307 -4.79 -12.58 -7.02
N ASN A 308 -4.79 -11.58 -6.15
CA ASN A 308 -5.95 -10.74 -5.89
C ASN A 308 -6.44 -9.99 -7.14
N ASN A 309 -5.51 -9.61 -8.02
CA ASN A 309 -5.83 -8.83 -9.21
C ASN A 309 -6.83 -9.51 -10.15
N ILE A 310 -6.89 -10.85 -10.14
CA ILE A 310 -7.79 -11.65 -11.00
C ILE A 310 -9.27 -11.33 -10.74
N TYR A 311 -9.66 -11.16 -9.47
CA TYR A 311 -11.07 -10.98 -9.10
C TYR A 311 -11.37 -9.59 -8.52
N LEU A 312 -10.36 -8.86 -8.06
CA LEU A 312 -10.50 -7.48 -7.56
C LEU A 312 -10.06 -6.42 -8.57
N GLY A 313 -9.39 -6.79 -9.66
CA GLY A 313 -8.78 -5.84 -10.60
C GLY A 313 -7.62 -5.08 -9.94
N GLY A 314 -7.49 -3.78 -10.22
CA GLY A 314 -6.38 -2.94 -9.74
C GLY A 314 -5.32 -2.74 -10.82
N GLU A 315 -4.17 -2.21 -10.43
CA GLU A 315 -3.11 -1.77 -11.34
C GLU A 315 -1.77 -2.48 -11.03
N PRO A 316 -1.61 -3.76 -11.40
CA PRO A 316 -0.36 -4.49 -11.16
C PRO A 316 0.80 -3.82 -11.90
N LEU A 317 2.00 -3.88 -11.32
CA LEU A 317 3.19 -3.21 -11.82
C LEU A 317 4.20 -4.22 -12.37
N ILE A 318 4.69 -3.93 -13.57
CA ILE A 318 5.87 -4.57 -14.16
C ILE A 318 7.02 -3.57 -14.07
N ALA A 319 7.99 -3.86 -13.22
CA ALA A 319 9.22 -3.11 -13.06
C ALA A 319 10.32 -3.77 -13.91
N LEU A 320 10.50 -3.28 -15.13
CA LEU A 320 11.48 -3.83 -16.07
C LEU A 320 12.89 -3.38 -15.73
N GLY A 321 13.82 -4.33 -15.76
CA GLY A 321 15.25 -4.02 -15.80
C GLY A 321 15.62 -3.36 -17.13
N PRO A 322 16.65 -2.49 -17.17
CA PRO A 322 17.02 -1.76 -18.38
C PRO A 322 17.26 -2.64 -19.62
N GLU A 323 17.87 -3.82 -19.44
CA GLU A 323 18.16 -4.73 -20.57
C GLU A 323 16.91 -5.41 -21.12
N HIS A 324 15.93 -5.74 -20.26
CA HIS A 324 14.63 -6.23 -20.73
C HIS A 324 13.86 -5.12 -21.44
N ALA A 325 13.85 -3.91 -20.89
CA ALA A 325 13.21 -2.76 -21.54
C ALA A 325 13.81 -2.47 -22.92
N ALA A 326 15.15 -2.47 -23.04
CA ALA A 326 15.86 -2.32 -24.30
C ALA A 326 15.54 -3.45 -25.29
N THR A 327 15.46 -4.70 -24.81
CA THR A 327 15.07 -5.85 -25.65
C THR A 327 13.67 -5.67 -26.23
N VAL A 328 12.70 -5.24 -25.42
CA VAL A 328 11.34 -4.95 -25.90
C VAL A 328 11.38 -3.84 -26.95
N ALA A 329 12.08 -2.73 -26.70
CA ALA A 329 12.15 -1.60 -27.64
C ALA A 329 12.95 -1.89 -28.93
N SER A 330 13.79 -2.92 -28.96
CA SER A 330 14.76 -3.20 -30.04
C SER A 330 14.14 -3.42 -31.43
N THR A 331 12.86 -3.83 -31.48
CA THR A 331 12.10 -4.07 -32.72
C THR A 331 11.04 -2.99 -32.98
N GLY A 332 11.11 -1.86 -32.26
CA GLY A 332 10.19 -0.73 -32.42
C GLY A 332 8.90 -0.83 -31.61
N TRP A 333 8.76 -1.82 -30.72
CA TRP A 333 7.60 -1.89 -29.82
C TRP A 333 7.52 -0.66 -28.92
N LYS A 334 6.32 -0.09 -28.85
CA LYS A 334 5.97 0.92 -27.84
C LYS A 334 5.67 0.22 -26.52
N LYS A 335 5.75 0.97 -25.42
CA LYS A 335 5.38 0.48 -24.09
C LYS A 335 3.95 -0.12 -24.06
N ASP A 336 3.03 0.47 -24.81
CA ASP A 336 1.64 0.00 -24.95
C ASP A 336 1.52 -1.35 -25.68
N ASP A 337 2.37 -1.60 -26.69
CA ASP A 337 2.38 -2.88 -27.41
C ASP A 337 2.78 -4.01 -26.45
N PHE A 338 3.82 -3.75 -25.66
CA PHE A 338 4.25 -4.66 -24.59
C PHE A 338 3.16 -4.88 -23.54
N ARG A 339 2.53 -3.80 -23.07
CA ARG A 339 1.46 -3.87 -22.07
C ARG A 339 0.28 -4.71 -22.56
N ARG A 340 -0.16 -4.51 -23.81
CA ARG A 340 -1.23 -5.30 -24.43
C ARG A 340 -0.84 -6.76 -24.59
N ALA A 341 0.36 -7.03 -25.10
CA ALA A 341 0.85 -8.39 -25.31
C ALA A 341 0.97 -9.16 -23.99
N VAL A 342 1.47 -8.53 -22.91
CA VAL A 342 1.48 -9.14 -21.58
C VAL A 342 0.07 -9.36 -21.07
N TRP A 343 -0.83 -8.39 -21.19
CA TRP A 343 -2.22 -8.57 -20.77
C TRP A 343 -2.89 -9.74 -21.51
N ASP A 344 -2.62 -9.91 -22.80
CA ASP A 344 -3.09 -11.03 -23.62
C ASP A 344 -2.52 -12.39 -23.22
N ALA A 345 -1.22 -12.44 -22.97
CA ALA A 345 -0.55 -13.68 -22.58
C ALA A 345 -0.76 -14.05 -21.11
N ALA A 346 -0.88 -13.07 -20.20
CA ALA A 346 -1.02 -13.26 -18.77
C ALA A 346 -2.47 -13.59 -18.38
N ALA A 347 -2.90 -14.77 -18.79
CA ALA A 347 -4.25 -15.26 -18.60
C ALA A 347 -4.22 -16.64 -17.95
N VAL A 348 -5.06 -16.85 -16.93
CA VAL A 348 -5.17 -18.10 -16.20
C VAL A 348 -6.43 -18.85 -16.65
N PRO A 349 -6.32 -20.09 -17.16
CA PRO A 349 -7.50 -20.88 -17.50
C PRO A 349 -8.39 -21.10 -16.27
N ARG A 350 -9.71 -20.92 -16.43
CA ARG A 350 -10.71 -21.11 -15.38
C ARG A 350 -10.62 -22.50 -14.74
N GLY A 351 -10.28 -23.52 -15.53
CA GLY A 351 -10.08 -24.89 -15.05
C GLY A 351 -8.94 -25.07 -14.02
N ARG A 352 -8.07 -24.07 -13.82
CA ARG A 352 -7.03 -24.10 -12.78
C ARG A 352 -7.53 -23.68 -11.38
N PHE A 353 -8.73 -23.13 -11.27
CA PHE A 353 -9.30 -22.69 -10.01
C PHE A 353 -10.20 -23.76 -9.41
N THR A 354 -10.23 -23.86 -8.09
CA THR A 354 -11.20 -24.70 -7.38
C THR A 354 -12.60 -24.13 -7.50
N SER A 355 -13.61 -24.99 -7.36
CA SER A 355 -15.02 -24.59 -7.43
C SER A 355 -15.38 -23.53 -6.38
N GLU A 356 -14.77 -23.59 -5.20
CA GLU A 356 -14.97 -22.71 -4.07
C GLU A 356 -14.42 -21.32 -4.34
N ASN A 357 -13.23 -21.22 -4.94
CA ASN A 357 -12.64 -19.95 -5.34
C ASN A 357 -13.44 -19.32 -6.49
N LEU A 358 -13.85 -20.11 -7.48
CA LEU A 358 -14.70 -19.62 -8.56
C LEU A 358 -16.02 -19.05 -8.03
N ALA A 359 -16.70 -19.77 -7.13
CA ALA A 359 -17.93 -19.29 -6.50
C ALA A 359 -17.71 -17.98 -5.72
N ARG A 360 -16.61 -17.88 -4.96
CA ARG A 360 -16.26 -16.65 -4.22
C ARG A 360 -15.97 -15.48 -5.16
N PHE A 361 -15.18 -15.70 -6.20
CA PHE A 361 -14.76 -14.65 -7.13
C PHE A 361 -15.94 -14.17 -7.99
N GLU A 362 -16.76 -15.10 -8.46
CA GLU A 362 -17.99 -14.79 -9.22
C GLU A 362 -19.00 -13.99 -8.38
N ALA A 363 -19.06 -14.21 -7.06
CA ALA A 363 -19.90 -13.39 -6.17
C ALA A 363 -19.40 -11.93 -6.04
N ILE A 364 -18.11 -11.67 -6.29
CA ILE A 364 -17.48 -10.35 -6.18
C ILE A 364 -17.48 -9.63 -7.54
N TYR A 365 -17.22 -10.37 -8.61
CA TYR A 365 -17.09 -9.84 -9.98
C TYR A 365 -17.81 -10.77 -10.98
N PRO A 366 -19.16 -10.81 -10.98
CA PRO A 366 -19.94 -11.75 -11.78
C PRO A 366 -19.62 -11.68 -13.28
N GLU A 367 -19.46 -10.48 -13.82
CA GLU A 367 -19.24 -10.23 -15.24
C GLU A 367 -17.90 -10.79 -15.75
N GLY A 368 -16.86 -10.81 -14.91
CA GLY A 368 -15.57 -11.41 -15.25
C GLY A 368 -15.56 -12.94 -15.27
N PHE A 369 -16.60 -13.56 -14.72
CA PHE A 369 -16.72 -15.00 -14.56
C PHE A 369 -17.94 -15.57 -15.29
N ALA A 370 -18.55 -14.77 -16.18
CA ALA A 370 -19.75 -15.13 -16.93
C ALA A 370 -19.53 -16.32 -17.88
N ASP A 371 -18.35 -16.42 -18.51
CA ASP A 371 -17.96 -17.62 -19.24
C ASP A 371 -17.53 -18.71 -18.25
N ARG A 372 -18.33 -19.77 -18.20
CA ARG A 372 -18.15 -20.91 -17.29
C ARG A 372 -17.42 -22.09 -17.94
N THR A 373 -16.98 -21.97 -19.19
CA THR A 373 -16.17 -23.00 -19.83
C THR A 373 -14.81 -23.13 -19.13
N SER A 374 -14.26 -24.34 -19.08
CA SER A 374 -12.93 -24.57 -18.49
C SER A 374 -11.81 -23.86 -19.25
N ALA A 375 -12.03 -23.59 -20.54
CA ALA A 375 -11.14 -22.87 -21.44
C ALA A 375 -11.22 -21.34 -21.30
N ALA A 376 -12.26 -20.80 -20.65
CA ALA A 376 -12.35 -19.38 -20.33
C ALA A 376 -11.10 -18.92 -19.57
N VAL A 377 -10.63 -17.71 -19.85
CA VAL A 377 -9.41 -17.19 -19.23
C VAL A 377 -9.70 -16.00 -18.33
N LEU A 378 -9.01 -15.95 -17.19
CA LEU A 378 -9.08 -14.85 -16.25
C LEU A 378 -7.78 -14.05 -16.32
N ARG A 379 -7.90 -12.74 -16.49
CA ARG A 379 -6.79 -11.83 -16.75
C ARG A 379 -6.26 -11.21 -15.46
N ILE A 380 -4.97 -10.83 -15.46
CA ILE A 380 -4.30 -10.20 -14.31
C ILE A 380 -4.72 -8.74 -14.05
N SER A 381 -5.59 -8.16 -14.89
CA SER A 381 -6.20 -6.84 -14.70
C SER A 381 -7.46 -6.74 -15.56
N ARG A 382 -8.32 -5.74 -15.28
CA ARG A 382 -9.59 -5.55 -16.03
C ARG A 382 -9.35 -5.08 -17.45
N ASP A 383 -8.41 -4.16 -17.61
CA ASP A 383 -7.98 -3.64 -18.91
C ASP A 383 -6.45 -3.70 -19.00
N TRP A 384 -5.91 -3.86 -20.20
CA TRP A 384 -4.47 -3.83 -20.42
C TRP A 384 -3.86 -2.50 -19.93
N ARG A 385 -4.58 -1.37 -20.02
CA ARG A 385 -4.16 -0.04 -19.53
C ARG A 385 -3.95 0.03 -18.03
N ASP A 386 -4.52 -0.89 -17.28
CA ASP A 386 -4.36 -0.94 -15.83
C ASP A 386 -2.96 -1.47 -15.43
N ILE A 387 -2.27 -2.19 -16.33
CA ILE A 387 -0.92 -2.69 -16.05
C ILE A 387 0.08 -1.51 -16.09
N MET A 388 0.67 -1.18 -14.96
CA MET A 388 1.75 -0.20 -14.93
C MET A 388 3.05 -0.83 -15.42
N VAL A 389 3.83 -0.08 -16.20
CA VAL A 389 5.15 -0.50 -16.69
C VAL A 389 6.14 0.63 -16.45
N ILE A 390 7.17 0.36 -15.65
CA ILE A 390 8.28 1.30 -15.40
C ILE A 390 9.61 0.61 -15.69
N VAL A 391 10.65 1.40 -15.94
CA VAL A 391 12.03 0.89 -15.97
C VAL A 391 12.71 1.23 -14.65
N THR A 392 13.30 0.25 -13.98
CA THR A 392 14.08 0.44 -12.74
C THR A 392 15.01 -0.75 -12.53
N GLY A 393 16.04 -0.60 -11.72
CA GLY A 393 17.05 -1.62 -11.51
C GLY A 393 18.34 -1.32 -12.25
N GLY A 394 19.33 -2.20 -12.05
CA GLY A 394 20.66 -2.09 -12.66
C GLY A 394 20.86 -3.07 -13.80
N ALA A 395 22.11 -3.18 -14.26
CA ALA A 395 22.50 -4.19 -15.24
C ALA A 395 22.19 -5.61 -14.75
N GLY A 396 21.80 -6.49 -15.67
CA GLY A 396 21.31 -7.83 -15.41
C GLY A 396 19.92 -8.03 -16.01
N LYS A 397 19.72 -9.21 -16.62
CA LYS A 397 18.44 -9.63 -17.21
C LYS A 397 17.45 -10.14 -16.17
N HIS A 398 17.08 -9.22 -15.27
CA HIS A 398 16.10 -9.41 -14.22
C HIS A 398 15.06 -8.28 -14.27
N SER A 399 13.82 -8.61 -13.92
CA SER A 399 12.72 -7.65 -13.74
C SER A 399 11.87 -8.08 -12.56
N ALA A 400 10.82 -7.33 -12.23
CA ALA A 400 9.88 -7.73 -11.19
C ALA A 400 8.43 -7.56 -11.64
N PHE A 401 7.61 -8.55 -11.28
CA PHE A 401 6.16 -8.40 -11.24
C PHE A 401 5.74 -8.07 -9.81
N ILE A 402 4.91 -7.04 -9.66
CA ILE A 402 4.45 -6.54 -8.36
C ILE A 402 2.92 -6.49 -8.41
N PRO A 403 2.23 -7.53 -7.91
CA PRO A 403 0.78 -7.51 -7.80
C PRO A 403 0.31 -6.37 -6.87
N THR A 404 -0.99 -6.08 -6.92
CA THR A 404 -1.63 -5.14 -6.00
C THR A 404 -2.72 -5.80 -5.19
N PHE A 405 -3.11 -5.16 -4.09
CA PHE A 405 -4.28 -5.57 -3.31
C PHE A 405 -5.55 -5.76 -4.15
N GLY A 406 -5.74 -4.95 -5.20
CA GLY A 406 -6.95 -4.92 -6.03
C GLY A 406 -8.03 -4.00 -5.44
N ALA A 407 -9.04 -3.65 -6.24
CA ALA A 407 -10.06 -2.65 -5.87
C ALA A 407 -9.52 -1.28 -5.41
N THR A 408 -8.29 -0.95 -5.84
CA THR A 408 -7.58 0.31 -5.59
C THR A 408 -7.02 0.85 -6.91
N ARG A 409 -6.80 2.17 -6.98
CA ARG A 409 -6.06 2.83 -8.06
C ARG A 409 -4.79 3.48 -7.51
N SER A 410 -3.74 3.46 -8.30
CA SER A 410 -2.54 4.25 -8.06
C SER A 410 -2.85 5.73 -8.25
N VAL A 411 -2.19 6.58 -7.47
CA VAL A 411 -2.45 8.02 -7.48
C VAL A 411 -1.14 8.76 -7.64
N THR A 412 -1.05 9.56 -8.71
CA THR A 412 0.10 10.42 -8.98
C THR A 412 -0.19 11.84 -8.49
N ARG A 413 0.76 12.43 -7.75
CA ARG A 413 0.74 13.82 -7.33
C ARG A 413 2.03 14.51 -7.75
N LYS A 414 1.89 15.76 -8.19
CA LYS A 414 3.03 16.66 -8.38
C LYS A 414 3.64 17.00 -7.04
N ILE A 415 4.96 16.92 -6.93
CA ILE A 415 5.69 17.32 -5.74
C ILE A 415 5.90 18.83 -5.82
N THR A 416 5.32 19.55 -4.86
CA THR A 416 5.38 21.02 -4.77
C THR A 416 5.98 21.46 -3.43
N GLY A 417 6.47 22.70 -3.36
CA GLY A 417 6.83 23.32 -2.08
C GLY A 417 8.18 22.91 -1.47
N GLY A 418 9.14 22.51 -2.32
CA GLY A 418 10.56 22.38 -1.94
C GLY A 418 11.39 23.64 -2.14
#